data_AF-A0A963EL02-F1
#
_entry.id   AF-A0A963EL02-F1
#
_cell.length_a   1.000
_cell.length_b   1.000
_cell.length_c   1.000
_cell.angle_alpha   90.00
_cell.angle_beta   90.00
_cell.angle_gamma   90.00
#
_symmetry.space_group_name_H-M   'P 1'
#
loop_
_entity.id
_entity.type
_entity.pdbx_description
1 polymer ?
#
loop_
_entity_poly.entity_id
_entity_poly.type
_entity_poly.pdbx_seq_one_letter_code
_entity_poly.pdbx_strand_id
1 'polypeptide(L)'
;MAHYAGLFGGSMEGDLPKLREAYAMMDKTVKDSARLQPLNAFLFWASWSCMTERPGQPVTYTNNWPHEPLIDNTPSGSLMLWTGFSVIMLLVGVALLAFHYARGSDEELPEADFLPEKDPLLGQVATPSMRATLKYFWVVCALLLVQVLLGVVTAHFGVEGQHFYGLPLAE
;
A
#
# COMPACT_ATOMS: atom_id res chain seq x y z
N MET A 1 -7.26 19.79 -20.77
CA MET A 1 -7.11 19.92 -19.30
C MET A 1 -8.38 20.37 -18.56
N ALA A 2 -9.46 20.78 -19.24
CA ALA A 2 -10.72 21.16 -18.58
C ALA A 2 -11.34 20.02 -17.74
N HIS A 3 -11.17 18.76 -18.18
CA HIS A 3 -11.68 17.58 -17.48
C HIS A 3 -11.23 17.51 -16.01
N TYR A 4 -9.92 17.49 -15.74
CA TYR A 4 -9.39 17.40 -14.37
C TYR A 4 -9.71 18.64 -13.53
N ALA A 5 -9.66 19.84 -14.12
CA ALA A 5 -10.10 21.05 -13.40
C ALA A 5 -11.57 20.96 -12.96
N GLY A 6 -12.45 20.45 -13.83
CA GLY A 6 -13.85 20.22 -13.50
C GLY A 6 -14.06 19.10 -12.48
N LEU A 7 -13.33 17.99 -12.62
CA LEU A 7 -13.42 16.83 -11.73
C LEU A 7 -13.03 17.21 -10.30
N PHE A 8 -11.86 17.83 -10.11
CA PHE A 8 -11.35 18.22 -8.79
C PHE A 8 -11.94 19.53 -8.25
N GLY A 9 -12.42 20.41 -9.13
CA GLY A 9 -12.97 21.72 -8.78
C GLY A 9 -14.47 21.72 -8.44
N GLY A 10 -15.15 20.58 -8.58
CA GLY A 10 -16.58 20.43 -8.28
C GLY A 10 -17.52 20.94 -9.36
N SER A 11 -17.12 20.87 -10.63
CA SER A 11 -18.01 21.16 -11.74
C SER A 11 -19.16 20.16 -11.79
N MET A 12 -20.37 20.65 -12.08
CA MET A 12 -21.58 19.84 -12.29
C MET A 12 -21.83 19.53 -13.78
N GLU A 13 -20.85 19.80 -14.65
CA GLU A 13 -20.96 19.56 -16.09
C GLU A 13 -20.81 18.08 -16.44
N GLY A 14 -21.67 17.60 -17.34
CA GLY A 14 -21.62 16.24 -17.89
C GLY A 14 -21.71 15.16 -16.81
N ASP A 15 -20.91 14.10 -16.95
CA ASP A 15 -20.89 12.97 -16.02
C ASP A 15 -19.89 13.15 -14.85
N LEU A 16 -19.32 14.34 -14.65
CA LEU A 16 -18.32 14.57 -13.59
C LEU A 16 -18.83 14.30 -12.16
N PRO A 17 -20.09 14.63 -11.79
CA PRO A 17 -20.62 14.26 -10.47
C PRO A 17 -20.66 12.75 -10.25
N LYS A 18 -21.16 11.99 -11.24
CA LYS A 18 -21.18 10.52 -11.18
C LYS A 18 -19.77 9.94 -11.09
N LEU A 19 -18.82 10.57 -11.79
CA LEU A 19 -17.42 10.15 -11.76
C LEU A 19 -16.79 10.35 -10.38
N ARG A 20 -17.09 11.47 -9.70
CA ARG A 20 -16.65 11.71 -8.33
C ARG A 20 -17.23 10.68 -7.36
N GLU A 21 -18.52 10.38 -7.47
CA GLU A 21 -19.16 9.33 -6.69
C GLU A 21 -18.47 7.97 -6.91
N ALA A 22 -18.26 7.57 -8.17
CA ALA A 22 -17.57 6.33 -8.52
C ALA A 22 -16.12 6.27 -8.04
N TYR A 23 -15.45 7.42 -7.88
CA TYR A 23 -14.07 7.52 -7.42
C TYR A 23 -13.95 7.80 -5.92
N ALA A 24 -15.07 7.79 -5.17
CA ALA A 24 -15.11 8.15 -3.76
C ALA A 24 -14.43 9.53 -3.48
N MET A 25 -14.63 10.49 -4.38
CA MET A 25 -14.09 11.84 -4.26
C MET A 25 -15.11 12.78 -3.63
N MET A 26 -14.66 13.70 -2.77
CA MET A 26 -15.50 14.83 -2.32
C MET A 26 -15.98 15.67 -3.50
N ASP A 27 -17.12 16.33 -3.37
CA ASP A 27 -17.69 17.17 -4.43
C ASP A 27 -16.73 18.25 -4.91
N LYS A 28 -16.02 18.90 -3.98
CA LYS A 28 -14.98 19.87 -4.28
C LYS A 28 -13.67 19.52 -3.58
N THR A 29 -12.95 18.54 -4.15
CA THR A 29 -11.66 18.06 -3.62
C THR A 29 -10.62 19.18 -3.51
N VAL A 30 -10.51 20.04 -4.52
CA VAL A 30 -9.59 21.19 -4.50
C VAL A 30 -10.39 22.46 -4.24
N LYS A 31 -10.33 22.94 -2.99
CA LYS A 31 -11.11 24.09 -2.52
C LYS A 31 -10.71 25.41 -3.18
N ASP A 32 -9.41 25.62 -3.37
CA ASP A 32 -8.84 26.81 -4.01
C ASP A 32 -8.67 26.61 -5.52
N SER A 33 -9.43 27.37 -6.31
CA SER A 33 -9.40 27.29 -7.77
C SER A 33 -8.05 27.65 -8.37
N ALA A 34 -7.22 28.47 -7.70
CA ALA A 34 -5.89 28.82 -8.18
C ALA A 34 -4.96 27.60 -8.25
N ARG A 35 -5.24 26.54 -7.47
CA ARG A 35 -4.45 25.30 -7.44
C ARG A 35 -4.83 24.29 -8.54
N LEU A 36 -5.94 24.49 -9.23
CA LEU A 36 -6.40 23.57 -10.28
C LEU A 36 -5.46 23.57 -11.50
N GLN A 37 -4.93 24.73 -11.88
CA GLN A 37 -3.99 24.81 -13.01
C GLN A 37 -2.64 24.13 -12.68
N PRO A 38 -2.01 24.37 -11.51
CA PRO A 38 -0.82 23.64 -11.11
C PRO A 38 -1.02 22.13 -11.00
N LEU A 39 -2.17 21.68 -10.49
CA LEU A 39 -2.52 20.25 -10.45
C LEU A 39 -2.54 19.65 -11.86
N ASN A 40 -3.18 20.31 -12.80
CA ASN A 40 -3.23 19.85 -14.19
C ASN A 40 -1.84 19.80 -14.82
N ALA A 41 -1.01 20.82 -14.58
CA ALA A 41 0.37 20.86 -15.06
C ALA A 41 1.18 19.69 -14.49
N PHE A 42 1.01 19.38 -13.21
CA PHE A 42 1.64 18.23 -12.57
C PHE A 42 1.18 16.90 -13.17
N LEU A 43 -0.13 16.69 -13.33
CA LEU A 43 -0.67 15.47 -13.94
C LEU A 43 -0.12 15.27 -15.36
N PHE A 44 -0.06 16.33 -16.16
CA PHE A 44 0.54 16.28 -17.50
C PHE A 44 2.02 15.94 -17.45
N TRP A 45 2.80 16.59 -16.58
CA TRP A 45 4.22 16.29 -16.43
C TRP A 45 4.46 14.83 -16.01
N ALA A 46 3.64 14.31 -15.08
CA ALA A 46 3.71 12.92 -14.66
C ALA A 46 3.44 11.98 -15.84
N SER A 47 2.36 12.21 -16.60
CA SER A 47 2.06 11.43 -17.81
C SER A 47 3.13 11.55 -18.89
N TRP A 48 3.70 12.75 -19.10
CA TRP A 48 4.80 12.97 -20.03
C TRP A 48 6.03 12.13 -19.70
N SER A 49 6.39 12.05 -18.42
CA SER A 49 7.51 11.19 -17.98
C SER A 49 7.23 9.70 -18.23
N CYS A 50 5.96 9.28 -18.21
CA CYS A 50 5.56 7.91 -18.48
C CYS A 50 5.67 7.49 -19.96
N MET A 51 5.61 8.46 -20.89
CA MET A 51 5.58 8.21 -22.34
C MET A 51 6.83 8.66 -23.09
N THR A 52 7.72 9.42 -22.46
CA THR A 52 8.91 9.98 -23.13
C THR A 52 10.12 9.11 -22.88
N GLU A 53 10.76 8.65 -23.96
CA GLU A 53 12.02 7.91 -23.92
C GLU A 53 13.14 8.74 -23.26
N ARG A 54 13.99 8.06 -22.50
CA ARG A 54 15.19 8.69 -21.95
C ARG A 54 16.19 8.96 -23.08
N PRO A 55 17.00 10.02 -22.99
CA PRO A 55 18.06 10.27 -23.96
C PRO A 55 18.99 9.06 -24.12
N GLY A 56 19.05 8.51 -25.34
CA GLY A 56 19.91 7.38 -25.67
C GLY A 56 19.47 6.02 -25.14
N GLN A 57 18.23 5.87 -24.64
CA GLN A 57 17.69 4.57 -24.21
C GLN A 57 16.29 4.32 -24.81
N PRO A 58 15.99 3.09 -25.26
CA PRO A 58 14.69 2.73 -25.83
C PRO A 58 13.65 2.42 -24.74
N VAL A 59 13.67 3.18 -23.64
CA VAL A 59 12.72 3.06 -22.53
C VAL A 59 12.34 4.43 -22.01
N THR A 60 11.10 4.57 -21.53
CA THR A 60 10.62 5.82 -20.95
C THR A 60 11.26 6.13 -19.60
N TYR A 61 11.08 7.36 -19.10
CA TYR A 61 11.62 7.73 -17.78
C TYR A 61 11.15 6.77 -16.67
N THR A 62 9.97 6.16 -16.81
CA THR A 62 9.37 5.21 -15.87
C THR A 62 9.58 3.74 -16.24
N ASN A 63 10.47 3.41 -17.17
CA ASN A 63 10.70 2.07 -17.71
C ASN A 63 9.44 1.46 -18.38
N ASN A 64 8.81 2.24 -19.27
CA ASN A 64 7.64 1.86 -20.06
C ASN A 64 6.37 1.60 -19.24
N TRP A 65 6.28 2.17 -18.03
CA TRP A 65 5.06 2.17 -17.24
C TRP A 65 4.27 3.47 -17.46
N PRO A 66 2.92 3.45 -17.53
CA PRO A 66 2.03 2.30 -17.40
C PRO A 66 1.92 1.52 -18.72
N HIS A 67 1.37 0.30 -18.65
CA HIS A 67 1.06 -0.48 -19.84
C HIS A 67 0.06 0.27 -20.73
N GLU A 68 0.51 0.68 -21.91
CA GLU A 68 -0.29 1.44 -22.88
C GLU A 68 0.13 1.04 -24.30
N PRO A 69 -0.64 0.15 -24.97
CA PRO A 69 -0.31 -0.35 -26.30
C PRO A 69 -0.27 0.73 -27.39
N LEU A 70 -0.99 1.85 -27.22
CA LEU A 70 -1.02 2.92 -28.24
C LEU A 70 0.32 3.63 -28.43
N ILE A 71 1.22 3.54 -27.44
CA ILE A 71 2.55 4.15 -27.47
C ILE A 71 3.66 3.11 -27.28
N ASP A 72 3.34 1.83 -27.49
CA ASP A 72 4.26 0.69 -27.27
C ASP A 72 4.91 0.65 -25.88
N ASN A 73 4.22 1.17 -24.86
CA ASN A 73 4.62 1.05 -23.47
C ASN A 73 4.42 -0.41 -23.01
N THR A 74 5.46 -1.21 -23.25
CA THR A 74 5.51 -2.64 -22.93
C THR A 74 6.77 -2.98 -22.13
N PRO A 75 6.75 -4.06 -21.32
CA PRO A 75 7.91 -4.48 -20.54
C PRO A 75 9.18 -4.63 -21.39
N SER A 76 10.26 -3.95 -21.00
CA SER A 76 11.53 -4.06 -21.72
C SER A 76 12.16 -5.44 -21.55
N GLY A 77 13.00 -5.86 -22.52
CA GLY A 77 13.71 -7.13 -22.44
C GLY A 77 14.59 -7.27 -21.18
N SER A 78 15.17 -6.16 -20.70
CA SER A 78 15.93 -6.14 -19.45
C SER A 78 15.05 -6.44 -18.23
N LEU A 79 13.83 -5.88 -18.17
CA LEU A 79 12.90 -6.12 -17.09
C LEU A 79 12.47 -7.60 -17.03
N MET A 80 12.22 -8.22 -18.19
CA MET A 80 11.88 -9.64 -18.29
C MET A 80 13.04 -10.54 -17.81
N LEU A 81 14.28 -10.22 -18.18
CA LEU A 81 15.47 -10.94 -17.75
C LEU A 81 15.65 -10.89 -16.23
N TRP A 82 15.58 -9.70 -15.64
CA TRP A 82 15.76 -9.53 -14.18
C TRP A 82 14.63 -10.18 -13.38
N THR A 83 13.40 -10.21 -13.91
CA THR A 83 12.29 -10.93 -13.31
C THR A 83 12.63 -12.42 -13.18
N GLY A 84 13.04 -13.08 -14.27
CA GLY A 84 13.44 -14.49 -14.23
C GLY A 84 14.65 -14.76 -13.34
N PHE A 85 15.68 -13.91 -13.43
CA PHE A 85 16.89 -14.03 -12.60
C PHE A 85 16.58 -13.93 -11.10
N SER A 86 15.70 -13.01 -10.69
CA SER A 86 15.34 -12.83 -9.27
C SER A 86 14.68 -14.08 -8.65
N VAL A 87 13.82 -14.77 -9.41
CA VAL A 87 13.16 -16.00 -8.97
C VAL A 87 14.18 -17.13 -8.79
N ILE A 88 15.13 -17.28 -9.73
CA ILE A 88 16.20 -18.29 -9.62
C ILE A 88 17.04 -18.02 -8.37
N MET A 89 17.46 -16.77 -8.16
CA MET A 89 18.25 -16.39 -6.97
C MET A 89 17.50 -16.64 -5.66
N LEU A 90 16.19 -16.36 -5.62
CA LEU A 90 15.35 -16.67 -4.46
C LEU A 90 15.35 -18.17 -4.17
N LEU A 91 15.12 -19.01 -5.19
CA LEU A 91 15.09 -20.47 -5.03
C LEU A 91 16.45 -21.03 -4.57
N VAL A 92 17.55 -20.52 -5.14
CA VAL A 92 18.90 -20.89 -4.70
C VAL A 92 19.13 -20.48 -3.26
N GLY A 93 18.73 -19.27 -2.86
CA GLY A 93 18.86 -18.79 -1.48
C GLY A 93 18.08 -19.66 -0.49
N VAL A 94 16.84 -20.01 -0.81
CA VAL A 94 16.01 -20.92 0.01
C VAL A 94 16.64 -22.32 0.10
N ALA A 95 17.14 -22.86 -1.03
CA ALA A 95 17.78 -24.17 -1.05
C ALA A 95 19.07 -24.20 -0.24
N LEU A 96 19.91 -23.16 -0.33
CA LEU A 96 21.13 -23.04 0.45
C LEU A 96 20.84 -22.91 1.95
N LEU A 97 19.83 -22.11 2.32
CA LEU A 97 19.39 -21.97 3.71
C LEU A 97 18.89 -23.31 4.26
N ALA A 98 18.05 -24.01 3.50
CA ALA A 98 17.53 -25.33 3.88
C ALA A 98 18.66 -26.37 4.00
N PHE A 99 19.62 -26.38 3.07
CA PHE A 99 20.78 -27.27 3.12
C PHE A 99 21.68 -26.97 4.32
N HIS A 100 21.96 -25.69 4.59
CA HIS A 100 22.75 -25.28 5.75
C HIS A 100 22.08 -25.72 7.05
N TYR A 101 20.77 -25.49 7.18
CA TYR A 101 20.01 -25.91 8.35
C TYR A 101 20.00 -27.44 8.48
N ALA A 102 19.70 -28.19 7.42
CA ALA A 102 19.68 -29.65 7.44
C ALA A 102 21.05 -30.29 7.76
N ARG A 103 22.15 -29.58 7.49
CA ARG A 103 23.51 -30.04 7.77
C ARG A 103 24.03 -29.58 9.14
N GLY A 104 23.46 -28.51 9.69
CA GLY A 104 23.77 -27.96 11.01
C GLY A 104 22.79 -28.37 12.11
N SER A 105 21.68 -29.04 11.77
CA SER A 105 20.64 -29.48 12.68
C SER A 105 21.00 -30.77 13.44
N ASP A 106 22.24 -30.82 13.94
CA ASP A 106 22.58 -31.52 15.18
C ASP A 106 22.48 -30.52 16.37
N GLU A 107 21.64 -29.48 16.24
CA GLU A 107 21.14 -28.78 17.41
C GLU A 107 20.26 -29.78 18.14
N GLU A 108 20.85 -30.43 19.14
CA GLU A 108 20.16 -31.10 20.23
C GLU A 108 19.06 -30.13 20.69
N LEU A 109 17.82 -30.32 20.20
CA LEU A 109 16.65 -29.82 20.89
C LEU A 109 16.88 -30.24 22.33
N PRO A 110 16.88 -29.30 23.31
CA PRO A 110 17.06 -29.67 24.70
C PRO A 110 16.15 -30.86 24.93
N GLU A 111 16.72 -32.01 25.32
CA GLU A 111 15.94 -33.22 25.57
C GLU A 111 14.70 -32.78 26.36
N ALA A 112 13.51 -33.24 25.99
CA ALA A 112 12.27 -32.80 26.63
C ALA A 112 12.33 -32.91 28.18
N ASP A 113 13.25 -33.74 28.67
CA ASP A 113 13.67 -33.93 30.05
C ASP A 113 14.23 -32.68 30.76
N PHE A 114 14.65 -31.64 30.04
CA PHE A 114 15.15 -30.35 30.57
C PHE A 114 14.10 -29.23 30.61
N LEU A 115 12.87 -29.47 30.14
CA LEU A 115 11.79 -28.49 30.29
C LEU A 115 11.28 -28.50 31.75
N PRO A 116 11.32 -27.36 32.45
CA PRO A 116 10.83 -27.32 33.82
C PRO A 116 9.33 -27.65 33.87
N GLU A 117 8.92 -28.54 34.77
CA GLU A 117 7.50 -28.94 34.97
C GLU A 117 6.58 -27.74 35.30
N LYS A 118 7.16 -26.63 35.76
CA LYS A 118 6.47 -25.38 36.08
C LYS A 118 7.08 -24.23 35.30
N ASP A 119 6.22 -23.38 34.75
CA ASP A 119 6.64 -22.19 34.03
C ASP A 119 7.52 -21.30 34.95
N PRO A 120 8.80 -21.06 34.59
CA PRO A 120 9.72 -20.28 35.40
C PRO A 120 9.31 -18.80 35.52
N LEU A 121 8.36 -18.33 34.70
CA LEU A 121 7.82 -16.98 34.75
C LEU A 121 6.59 -16.85 35.67
N LEU A 122 5.87 -17.94 35.98
CA LEU A 122 4.65 -17.92 36.81
C LEU A 122 4.92 -17.48 38.27
N GLY A 123 6.15 -17.64 38.76
CA GLY A 123 6.55 -17.24 40.11
C GLY A 123 7.10 -15.82 40.22
N GLN A 124 7.26 -15.10 39.11
CA GLN A 124 7.85 -13.76 39.14
C GLN A 124 6.83 -12.70 39.60
N VAL A 125 7.22 -11.92 40.60
CA VAL A 125 6.43 -10.77 41.04
C VAL A 125 6.54 -9.67 40.00
N ALA A 126 5.44 -9.40 39.28
CA ALA A 126 5.40 -8.35 38.27
C ALA A 126 5.85 -7.00 38.87
N THR A 127 6.94 -6.47 38.33
CA THR A 127 7.52 -5.18 38.76
C THR A 127 6.56 -4.03 38.42
N PRO A 128 6.71 -2.85 39.06
CA PRO A 128 5.86 -1.70 38.75
C PRO A 128 5.88 -1.29 37.27
N SER A 129 7.01 -1.43 36.58
CA SER A 129 7.13 -1.14 35.15
C SER A 129 6.36 -2.16 34.29
N MET A 130 6.44 -3.46 34.60
CA MET A 130 5.67 -4.51 33.91
C MET A 130 4.16 -4.32 34.08
N ARG A 131 3.70 -3.85 35.25
CA ARG A 131 2.27 -3.53 35.45
C ARG A 131 1.85 -2.28 34.65
N ALA A 132 2.76 -1.32 34.51
CA ALA A 132 2.49 -0.11 33.73
C ALA A 132 2.36 -0.39 32.22
N THR A 133 3.02 -1.42 31.69
CA THR A 133 2.88 -1.79 30.26
C THR A 133 1.46 -2.25 29.91
N LEU A 134 0.65 -2.69 30.86
CA LEU A 134 -0.76 -3.05 30.62
C LEU A 134 -1.54 -1.88 29.99
N LYS A 135 -1.20 -0.63 30.34
CA LYS A 135 -1.81 0.56 29.74
C LYS A 135 -1.52 0.65 28.24
N TYR A 136 -0.33 0.24 27.81
CA TYR A 136 0.03 0.21 26.39
C TYR A 136 -0.82 -0.81 25.63
N PHE A 137 -1.05 -1.99 26.19
CA PHE A 137 -1.93 -2.99 25.57
C PHE A 137 -3.36 -2.45 25.36
N TRP A 138 -3.91 -1.75 26.35
CA TRP A 138 -5.21 -1.10 26.20
C TRP A 138 -5.23 -0.08 25.05
N VAL A 139 -4.19 0.75 24.93
CA VAL A 139 -4.06 1.71 23.83
C VAL A 139 -3.94 0.99 22.49
N VAL A 140 -3.11 -0.06 22.38
CA VAL A 140 -2.95 -0.84 21.16
C VAL A 140 -4.27 -1.50 20.75
N CYS A 141 -4.99 -2.12 21.67
CA CYS A 141 -6.30 -2.71 21.39
C CYS A 141 -7.31 -1.64 20.93
N ALA A 142 -7.33 -0.47 21.58
CA ALA A 142 -8.21 0.63 21.19
C ALA A 142 -7.86 1.15 19.77
N LEU A 143 -6.57 1.34 19.46
CA LEU A 143 -6.12 1.77 18.14
C LEU A 143 -6.43 0.73 17.07
N LEU A 144 -6.30 -0.56 17.38
CA LEU A 144 -6.67 -1.65 16.47
C LEU A 144 -8.17 -1.59 16.16
N LEU A 145 -9.02 -1.38 17.17
CA LEU A 145 -10.46 -1.23 16.95
C LEU A 145 -10.77 0.00 16.08
N VAL A 146 -10.16 1.15 16.39
CA VAL A 146 -10.33 2.37 15.58
C VAL A 146 -9.86 2.15 14.13
N GLN A 147 -8.72 1.49 13.92
CA GLN A 147 -8.21 1.18 12.59
C GLN A 147 -9.18 0.28 11.81
N VAL A 148 -9.72 -0.76 12.43
CA VAL A 148 -10.71 -1.65 11.80
C VAL A 148 -11.97 -0.86 11.42
N LEU A 149 -12.48 -0.02 12.32
CA LEU A 149 -13.65 0.82 12.06
C LEU A 149 -13.40 1.80 10.90
N LEU A 150 -12.26 2.48 10.87
CA LEU A 150 -11.88 3.37 9.75
C LEU A 150 -11.69 2.59 8.44
N GLY A 151 -11.21 1.35 8.52
CA GLY A 151 -11.12 0.44 7.37
C GLY A 151 -12.49 0.07 6.81
N VAL A 152 -13.47 -0.22 7.68
CA VAL A 152 -14.87 -0.45 7.28
C VAL A 152 -15.44 0.78 6.58
N VAL A 153 -15.28 1.97 7.14
CA VAL A 153 -15.76 3.23 6.52
C VAL A 153 -15.09 3.46 5.16
N THR A 154 -13.78 3.29 5.07
CA THR A 154 -13.03 3.49 3.81
C THR A 154 -13.47 2.50 2.73
N ALA A 155 -13.63 1.22 3.07
CA ALA A 155 -14.11 0.21 2.12
C ALA A 155 -15.54 0.50 1.65
N HIS A 156 -16.39 1.04 2.52
CA HIS A 156 -17.77 1.37 2.21
C HIS A 156 -17.90 2.50 1.18
N PHE A 157 -17.01 3.50 1.21
CA PHE A 157 -16.93 4.51 0.15
C PHE A 157 -16.61 3.91 -1.24
N GLY A 158 -15.96 2.74 -1.29
CA GLY A 158 -15.77 2.00 -2.54
C GLY A 158 -17.06 1.40 -3.13
N VAL A 159 -18.15 1.35 -2.35
CA VAL A 159 -19.45 0.75 -2.75
C VAL A 159 -20.53 1.84 -2.90
N GLU A 160 -20.66 2.74 -1.92
CA GLU A 160 -21.67 3.82 -1.89
C GLU A 160 -21.10 5.20 -2.28
N GLY A 161 -19.86 5.25 -2.76
CA GLY A 161 -19.21 6.46 -3.23
C GLY A 161 -18.93 7.45 -2.10
N GLN A 162 -19.74 8.49 -1.99
CA GLN A 162 -19.57 9.58 -1.02
C GLN A 162 -20.32 9.36 0.31
N HIS A 163 -21.18 8.34 0.38
CA HIS A 163 -22.09 8.14 1.51
C HIS A 163 -21.72 6.91 2.34
N PHE A 164 -22.19 6.88 3.59
CA PHE A 164 -22.10 5.73 4.48
C PHE A 164 -23.49 5.37 5.02
N TYR A 165 -24.16 4.41 4.39
CA TYR A 165 -25.57 4.05 4.64
C TYR A 165 -26.50 5.28 4.53
N GLY A 166 -26.25 6.13 3.53
CA GLY A 166 -26.98 7.38 3.32
C GLY A 166 -26.55 8.55 4.21
N LEU A 167 -25.58 8.37 5.11
CA LEU A 167 -24.99 9.48 5.87
C LEU A 167 -23.92 10.20 5.02
N PRO A 168 -23.96 11.54 4.90
CA PRO A 168 -22.99 12.32 4.11
C PRO A 168 -21.70 12.53 4.91
N LEU A 169 -20.86 11.50 5.01
CA LEU A 169 -19.57 11.58 5.73
C LEU A 169 -18.46 12.26 4.92
N ALA A 170 -18.65 12.44 3.61
CA ALA A 170 -17.65 12.98 2.69
C ALA A 170 -17.81 14.49 2.39
N GLU A 171 -18.74 15.18 3.06
CA GLU A 171 -18.94 16.64 2.95
C GLU A 171 -17.98 17.47 3.84
#